data_AF-A0A6C1PH10-F1
#
_entry.id   AF-A0A6C1PH10-F1
#
_cell.length_a   1.000
_cell.length_b   1.000
_cell.length_c   1.000
_cell.angle_alpha   90.00
_cell.angle_beta   90.00
_cell.angle_gamma   90.00
#
_symmetry.space_group_name_H-M   'P 1'
#
loop_
_entity.id
_entity.type
_entity.pdbx_description
1 polymer ?
#
loop_
_entity_poly.entity_id
_entity_poly.type
_entity_poly.pdbx_seq_one_letter_code
_entity_poly.pdbx_strand_id
1 'polypeptide(L)'
;MWVAATVSGVGSVLLFSRDAPPLHVVFVLAASIAIAAFLLGVATRDYSWVDRSWSTVPPVFAWVYAVRSGFDPAVTVVAVLITMWGLRLTFNFARRGGYTSIEDYRWPILRERIGNPVLWHLFHLLFICAFQVFLFVAFTLPVHALAVNPTDGITTRFALFAVLFLLALIWETIADEQQWRFQNVKSATRGRPSAAVPITGINQADIRRGFRTTGLFRYSRHPNYFGELMVWWCVYFMMVGALGIVAHPSGVGAVLLTLLFIGSTRFTESITLSRYPEYRTYQITTSAIVPWPPRAVDEEAEMTGSGAATT
;
A
#
# COMPACT_ATOMS: atom_id res chain seq x y z
N MET A 1 -40.04 41.94 6.93
CA MET A 1 -41.10 41.83 5.92
C MET A 1 -40.41 41.67 4.57
N TRP A 2 -40.30 40.41 4.10
CA TRP A 2 -39.88 39.93 2.76
C TRP A 2 -38.47 40.34 2.28
N VAL A 3 -37.56 39.44 1.89
CA VAL A 3 -37.74 38.29 1.00
C VAL A 3 -36.91 37.09 1.48
N ALA A 4 -37.59 36.11 2.07
CA ALA A 4 -37.23 34.72 1.91
C ALA A 4 -37.85 34.27 0.58
N ALA A 5 -37.00 33.95 -0.40
CA ALA A 5 -37.41 33.31 -1.64
C ALA A 5 -36.36 32.25 -2.00
N THR A 6 -36.56 31.07 -1.43
CA THR A 6 -36.47 29.78 -2.10
C THR A 6 -35.53 29.71 -3.31
N VAL A 7 -34.26 29.39 -3.05
CA VAL A 7 -33.53 28.43 -3.88
C VAL A 7 -33.68 27.06 -3.22
N SER A 8 -34.92 26.56 -3.20
CA SER A 8 -35.19 25.13 -3.15
C SER A 8 -34.89 24.55 -4.53
N GLY A 9 -33.59 24.58 -4.87
CA GLY A 9 -33.05 24.02 -6.09
C GLY A 9 -32.75 22.54 -5.88
N VAL A 10 -33.41 21.71 -6.67
CA VAL A 10 -33.11 20.29 -6.93
C VAL A 10 -31.62 19.98 -6.70
N GLY A 11 -31.30 19.28 -5.61
CA GLY A 11 -29.94 18.83 -5.32
C GLY A 11 -29.26 19.44 -4.09
N SER A 12 -29.96 19.66 -2.98
CA SER A 12 -29.29 19.46 -1.68
C SER A 12 -28.96 17.98 -1.60
N VAL A 13 -27.82 17.59 -2.18
CA VAL A 13 -27.33 16.22 -2.19
C VAL A 13 -27.22 15.81 -0.72
N LEU A 14 -28.20 15.02 -0.26
CA LEU A 14 -28.29 14.48 1.11
C LEU A 14 -26.96 13.82 1.55
N LEU A 15 -26.13 13.42 0.58
CA LEU A 15 -24.82 12.79 0.76
C LEU A 15 -23.78 13.68 1.47
N PHE A 16 -23.88 15.01 1.34
CA PHE A 16 -22.89 15.95 1.91
C PHE A 16 -23.53 17.02 2.82
N SER A 17 -24.71 16.76 3.38
CA SER A 17 -25.28 17.65 4.39
C SER A 17 -24.31 17.80 5.58
N ARG A 18 -24.40 18.93 6.27
CA ARG A 18 -23.59 19.21 7.47
C ARG A 18 -23.77 18.11 8.53
N ASP A 19 -24.98 17.55 8.62
CA ASP A 19 -25.39 16.59 9.64
C ASP A 19 -25.17 15.14 9.22
N ALA A 20 -24.75 14.87 7.98
CA ALA A 20 -24.47 13.50 7.53
C ALA A 20 -23.36 12.87 8.38
N PRO A 21 -23.43 11.57 8.73
CA PRO A 21 -22.32 10.90 9.41
C PRO A 21 -21.05 10.95 8.54
N PRO A 22 -19.85 11.19 9.10
CA PRO A 22 -18.62 11.29 8.31
C PRO A 22 -18.33 10.03 7.48
N LEU A 23 -18.66 8.85 8.02
CA LEU A 23 -18.46 7.58 7.32
C LEU A 23 -19.37 7.45 6.09
N HIS A 24 -20.59 8.01 6.12
CA HIS A 24 -21.48 8.02 4.97
C HIS A 24 -20.87 8.79 3.80
N VAL A 25 -20.29 9.96 4.08
CA VAL A 25 -19.60 10.79 3.09
C VAL A 25 -18.42 10.04 2.48
N VAL A 26 -17.63 9.37 3.31
CA VAL A 26 -16.51 8.54 2.84
C VAL A 26 -16.98 7.38 1.97
N PHE A 27 -18.07 6.69 2.33
CA PHE A 27 -18.63 5.62 1.48
C PHE A 27 -19.14 6.13 0.13
N VAL A 28 -19.75 7.32 0.09
CA VAL A 28 -20.21 7.94 -1.17
C VAL A 28 -19.02 8.29 -2.07
N LEU A 29 -17.97 8.89 -1.49
CA LEU A 29 -16.73 9.17 -2.21
C LEU A 29 -16.07 7.88 -2.71
N ALA A 30 -15.96 6.86 -1.85
CA ALA A 30 -15.43 5.55 -2.18
C ALA A 30 -16.20 4.90 -3.34
N ALA A 31 -17.53 4.84 -3.26
CA ALA A 31 -18.36 4.29 -4.32
C ALA A 31 -18.19 5.05 -5.64
N SER A 32 -18.13 6.38 -5.57
CA SER A 32 -17.92 7.23 -6.75
C SER A 32 -16.56 6.96 -7.42
N ILE A 33 -15.50 6.82 -6.62
CA ILE A 33 -14.15 6.50 -7.09
C ILE A 33 -14.08 5.09 -7.68
N ALA A 34 -14.71 4.11 -7.03
CA ALA A 34 -14.76 2.73 -7.54
C ALA A 34 -15.50 2.65 -8.88
N ILE A 35 -16.64 3.34 -9.02
CA ILE A 35 -17.39 3.42 -10.27
C ILE A 35 -16.56 4.13 -11.35
N ALA A 36 -15.97 5.28 -11.04
CA ALA A 36 -15.14 6.01 -11.98
C ALA A 36 -13.94 5.19 -12.46
N ALA A 37 -13.23 4.53 -11.54
CA ALA A 37 -12.10 3.66 -11.86
C ALA A 37 -12.52 2.46 -12.73
N PHE A 38 -13.68 1.86 -12.45
CA PHE A 38 -14.21 0.76 -13.26
C PHE A 38 -14.53 1.22 -14.68
N LEU A 39 -15.27 2.33 -14.83
CA LEU A 39 -15.64 2.89 -16.14
C LEU A 39 -14.40 3.29 -16.94
N LEU A 40 -13.46 3.98 -16.30
CA LEU A 40 -12.19 4.37 -16.92
C LEU A 40 -11.36 3.15 -17.31
N GLY A 41 -11.28 2.11 -16.48
CA GLY A 41 -10.54 0.90 -16.78
C GLY A 41 -11.11 0.14 -17.97
N VAL A 42 -12.44 0.10 -18.11
CA VAL A 42 -13.10 -0.48 -19.29
C VAL A 42 -12.85 0.40 -20.54
N ALA A 43 -12.99 1.72 -20.43
CA ALA A 43 -12.85 2.64 -21.56
C ALA A 43 -11.40 2.72 -22.09
N THR A 44 -10.42 2.74 -21.18
CA THR A 44 -9.00 2.91 -21.52
C THR A 44 -8.25 1.60 -21.67
N ARG A 45 -8.84 0.48 -21.22
CA ARG A 45 -8.19 -0.84 -21.10
C ARG A 45 -6.96 -0.87 -20.20
N ASP A 46 -6.85 0.12 -19.31
CA ASP A 46 -5.84 0.20 -18.25
C ASP A 46 -6.51 0.01 -16.89
N TYR A 47 -6.20 -1.09 -16.21
CA TYR A 47 -6.87 -1.48 -14.98
C TYR A 47 -6.19 -0.91 -13.73
N SER A 48 -5.28 0.05 -13.90
CA SER A 48 -4.46 0.65 -12.83
C SER A 48 -5.02 1.96 -12.27
N TRP A 49 -6.26 2.32 -12.62
CA TRP A 49 -6.90 3.53 -12.11
C TRP A 49 -7.02 3.55 -10.59
N VAL A 50 -7.24 2.41 -9.96
CA VAL A 50 -7.22 2.31 -8.49
C VAL A 50 -5.80 2.35 -7.94
N ASP A 51 -4.81 1.75 -8.63
CA ASP A 51 -3.39 1.85 -8.22
C ASP A 51 -2.94 3.33 -8.10
N ARG A 52 -3.42 4.20 -9.00
CA ARG A 52 -3.16 5.65 -9.00
C ARG A 52 -3.80 6.39 -7.82
N SER A 53 -4.86 5.82 -7.23
CA SER A 53 -5.66 6.46 -6.19
C SER A 53 -5.26 6.04 -4.77
N TRP A 54 -4.47 4.97 -4.60
CA TRP A 54 -3.95 4.51 -3.31
C TRP A 54 -3.30 5.62 -2.49
N SER A 55 -2.52 6.51 -3.11
CA SER A 55 -1.78 7.55 -2.42
C SER A 55 -2.56 8.84 -2.15
N THR A 56 -3.75 9.00 -2.73
CA THR A 56 -4.51 10.26 -2.71
C THR A 56 -5.84 10.14 -1.97
N VAL A 57 -6.50 8.98 -2.07
CA VAL A 57 -7.83 8.77 -1.50
C VAL A 57 -7.82 8.65 0.03
N PRO A 58 -6.90 7.90 0.66
CA PRO A 58 -6.86 7.85 2.12
C PRO A 58 -6.60 9.19 2.81
N PRO A 59 -5.69 10.07 2.33
CA PRO A 59 -5.60 11.45 2.82
C PRO A 59 -6.94 12.18 2.74
N VAL A 60 -7.66 12.09 1.62
CA VAL A 60 -8.98 12.72 1.48
C VAL A 60 -9.95 12.21 2.54
N PHE A 61 -10.02 10.89 2.76
CA PHE A 61 -10.89 10.31 3.80
C PHE A 61 -10.49 10.80 5.20
N ALA A 62 -9.20 10.82 5.52
CA ALA A 62 -8.70 11.32 6.79
C ALA A 62 -9.08 12.79 7.04
N TRP A 63 -8.98 13.64 6.01
CA TRP A 63 -9.40 15.05 6.10
C TRP A 63 -10.91 15.23 6.18
N VAL A 64 -11.72 14.36 5.56
CA VAL A 64 -13.16 14.33 5.80
C VAL A 64 -13.44 14.09 7.29
N TYR A 65 -12.76 13.12 7.92
CA TYR A 65 -12.91 12.88 9.35
C TYR A 65 -12.47 14.08 10.21
N ALA A 66 -11.34 14.71 9.87
CA ALA A 66 -10.84 15.88 10.59
C ALA A 66 -11.80 17.08 10.51
N VAL A 67 -12.34 17.38 9.32
CA VAL A 67 -13.33 18.46 9.16
C VAL A 67 -14.60 18.16 9.96
N ARG A 68 -15.06 16.90 9.97
CA ARG A 68 -16.30 16.51 10.66
C ARG A 68 -16.16 16.41 12.17
N SER A 69 -14.96 16.20 12.70
CA SER A 69 -14.67 16.31 14.13
C SER A 69 -14.43 17.75 14.60
N GLY A 70 -14.54 18.75 13.70
CA GLY A 70 -14.22 20.14 14.04
C GLY A 70 -12.72 20.37 14.25
N PHE A 71 -11.88 19.61 13.54
CA PHE A 71 -10.42 19.60 13.67
C PHE A 71 -9.93 19.19 15.06
N ASP A 72 -10.55 18.14 15.63
CA ASP A 72 -10.02 17.47 16.83
C ASP A 72 -8.50 17.24 16.70
N PRO A 73 -7.68 17.58 17.71
CA PRO A 73 -6.23 17.50 17.60
C PRO A 73 -5.70 16.10 17.25
N ALA A 74 -6.25 15.04 17.84
CA ALA A 74 -5.81 13.67 17.58
C ALA A 74 -6.16 13.26 16.15
N VAL A 75 -7.40 13.53 15.70
CA VAL A 75 -7.83 13.25 14.32
C VAL A 75 -6.98 14.03 13.30
N THR A 76 -6.73 15.31 13.58
CA THR A 76 -5.96 16.20 12.69
C THR A 76 -4.51 15.75 12.56
N VAL A 77 -3.86 15.33 13.66
CA VAL A 77 -2.51 14.76 13.60
C VAL A 77 -2.48 13.50 12.74
N VAL A 78 -3.45 12.59 12.90
CA VAL A 78 -3.51 11.39 12.06
C VAL A 78 -3.74 11.74 10.59
N ALA A 79 -4.58 12.74 10.28
CA ALA A 79 -4.78 13.20 8.91
C ALA A 79 -3.51 13.80 8.29
N VAL A 80 -2.72 14.55 9.05
CA VAL A 80 -1.41 15.06 8.61
C VAL A 80 -0.43 13.91 8.37
N LEU A 81 -0.35 12.94 9.27
CA LEU A 81 0.52 11.76 9.12
C LEU A 81 0.16 10.93 7.88
N ILE A 82 -1.14 10.67 7.65
CA ILE A 82 -1.63 10.01 6.44
C ILE A 82 -1.33 10.84 5.19
N THR A 83 -1.38 12.18 5.28
CA THR A 83 -0.99 13.06 4.16
C THR A 83 0.51 12.95 3.86
N MET A 84 1.38 12.89 4.88
CA MET A 84 2.82 12.64 4.69
C MET A 84 3.08 11.31 3.99
N TRP A 85 2.38 10.24 4.43
CA TRP A 85 2.42 8.93 3.77
C TRP A 85 1.94 9.02 2.31
N GLY A 86 0.82 9.69 2.05
CA GLY A 86 0.26 9.86 0.70
C GLY A 86 1.19 10.64 -0.23
N LEU A 87 1.82 11.71 0.25
CA LEU A 87 2.82 12.48 -0.50
C LEU A 87 4.04 11.63 -0.85
N ARG A 88 4.55 10.85 0.11
CA ARG A 88 5.67 9.93 -0.09
C ARG A 88 5.34 8.85 -1.13
N LEU A 89 4.17 8.22 -1.02
CA LEU A 89 3.74 7.19 -1.96
C LEU A 89 3.50 7.79 -3.36
N THR A 90 2.87 8.97 -3.44
CA THR A 90 2.66 9.72 -4.70
C THR A 90 3.99 10.03 -5.37
N PHE A 91 4.97 10.55 -4.63
CA PHE A 91 6.31 10.82 -5.14
C PHE A 91 6.99 9.54 -5.64
N ASN A 92 6.95 8.46 -4.85
CA ASN A 92 7.55 7.18 -5.21
C ASN A 92 6.92 6.55 -6.46
N PHE A 93 5.61 6.69 -6.61
CA PHE A 93 4.87 6.20 -7.77
C PHE A 93 5.13 7.07 -9.01
N ALA A 94 5.14 8.40 -8.85
CA ALA A 94 5.42 9.34 -9.94
C ALA A 94 6.82 9.15 -10.55
N ARG A 95 7.87 9.05 -9.72
CA ARG A 95 9.27 8.84 -10.19
C ARG A 95 9.50 7.49 -10.88
N ARG A 96 8.54 6.56 -10.79
CA ARG A 96 8.53 5.27 -11.48
C ARG A 96 7.69 5.29 -12.76
N GLY A 97 7.10 6.42 -13.10
CA GLY A 97 6.20 6.58 -14.25
C GLY A 97 4.78 6.11 -14.00
N GLY A 98 4.33 5.92 -12.76
CA GLY A 98 2.99 5.38 -12.46
C GLY A 98 1.81 6.24 -12.95
N TYR A 99 2.04 7.53 -13.21
CA TYR A 99 1.05 8.44 -13.81
C TYR A 99 1.20 8.57 -15.33
N THR A 100 2.08 7.79 -15.95
CA THR A 100 2.07 7.57 -17.40
C THR A 100 1.00 6.53 -17.74
N SER A 101 0.61 6.44 -19.02
CA SER A 101 -0.41 5.50 -19.53
C SER A 101 0.08 4.03 -19.55
N ILE A 102 0.92 3.65 -18.60
CA ILE A 102 1.47 2.31 -18.44
C ILE A 102 0.64 1.58 -17.37
N GLU A 103 0.03 0.48 -17.77
CA GLU A 103 -0.67 -0.42 -16.88
C GLU A 103 0.32 -1.15 -15.94
N ASP A 104 -0.08 -1.37 -14.68
CA ASP A 104 0.69 -2.20 -13.74
C ASP A 104 0.88 -3.61 -14.31
N TYR A 105 2.14 -4.06 -14.34
CA TYR A 105 2.54 -5.33 -14.94
C TYR A 105 1.83 -6.57 -14.35
N ARG A 106 1.26 -6.46 -13.15
CA ARG A 106 0.49 -7.51 -12.48
C ARG A 106 -0.81 -7.81 -13.23
N TRP A 107 -1.46 -6.80 -13.79
CA TRP A 107 -2.78 -6.95 -14.40
C TRP A 107 -2.78 -7.75 -15.71
N PRO A 108 -1.86 -7.52 -16.68
CA PRO A 108 -1.75 -8.39 -17.85
C PRO A 108 -1.48 -9.86 -17.49
N ILE A 109 -0.61 -10.11 -16.50
CA ILE A 109 -0.29 -11.48 -16.06
C ILE A 109 -1.51 -12.16 -15.43
N LEU A 110 -2.26 -11.46 -14.58
CA LEU A 110 -3.50 -12.01 -13.99
C LEU A 110 -4.58 -12.22 -15.04
N ARG A 111 -4.70 -11.31 -16.01
CA ARG A 111 -5.65 -11.43 -17.13
C ARG A 111 -5.39 -12.67 -17.96
N GLU A 112 -4.13 -12.93 -18.28
CA GLU A 112 -3.70 -14.14 -18.98
C GLU A 112 -3.99 -15.41 -18.15
N ARG A 113 -3.67 -15.40 -16.85
CA ARG A 113 -3.97 -16.55 -15.95
C ARG A 113 -5.46 -16.83 -15.79
N ILE A 114 -6.30 -15.80 -15.78
CA ILE A 114 -7.76 -15.94 -15.69
C ILE A 114 -8.32 -16.46 -17.01
N GLY A 115 -7.81 -15.97 -18.15
CA GLY A 115 -8.12 -16.45 -19.50
C GLY A 115 -9.56 -16.24 -20.00
N ASN A 116 -10.53 -16.09 -19.09
CA ASN A 116 -11.95 -15.88 -19.40
C ASN A 116 -12.32 -14.38 -19.30
N PRO A 117 -12.84 -13.76 -20.38
CA PRO A 117 -13.18 -12.34 -20.39
C PRO A 117 -14.23 -11.91 -19.37
N VAL A 118 -15.24 -12.75 -19.11
CA VAL A 118 -16.30 -12.46 -18.13
C VAL A 118 -15.73 -12.50 -16.72
N LEU A 119 -14.96 -13.55 -16.38
CA LEU A 119 -14.30 -13.65 -15.08
C LEU A 119 -13.29 -12.50 -14.87
N TRP A 120 -12.62 -12.05 -15.93
CA TRP A 120 -11.74 -10.88 -15.87
C TRP A 120 -12.51 -9.59 -15.52
N HIS A 121 -13.65 -9.34 -16.14
CA HIS A 121 -14.46 -8.17 -15.83
C HIS A 121 -15.07 -8.24 -14.42
N LEU A 122 -15.48 -9.42 -13.95
CA LEU A 122 -15.89 -9.63 -12.56
C LEU A 122 -14.74 -9.39 -11.59
N PHE A 123 -13.52 -9.88 -11.92
CA PHE A 123 -12.32 -9.63 -11.12
C PHE A 123 -11.98 -8.13 -11.06
N HIS A 124 -12.06 -7.43 -12.20
CA HIS A 124 -11.87 -5.98 -12.24
C HIS A 124 -12.89 -5.26 -11.35
N LEU A 125 -14.18 -5.56 -11.50
CA LEU A 125 -15.23 -4.91 -10.72
C LEU A 125 -15.10 -5.20 -9.22
N LEU A 126 -15.00 -6.47 -8.84
CA LEU A 126 -15.10 -6.91 -7.44
C LEU A 126 -13.79 -6.75 -6.68
N PHE A 127 -12.66 -7.08 -7.31
CA PHE A 127 -11.36 -7.05 -6.64
C PHE A 127 -10.61 -5.73 -6.88
N ILE A 128 -10.35 -5.38 -8.14
CA ILE A 128 -9.53 -4.20 -8.46
C ILE A 128 -10.26 -2.91 -8.04
N CYS A 129 -11.55 -2.78 -8.35
CA CYS A 129 -12.33 -1.58 -8.06
C CYS A 129 -12.95 -1.61 -6.65
N ALA A 130 -13.86 -2.56 -6.38
CA ALA A 130 -14.63 -2.53 -5.14
C ALA A 130 -13.77 -2.87 -3.91
N PHE A 131 -13.05 -3.99 -3.91
CA PHE A 131 -12.28 -4.42 -2.74
C PHE A 131 -11.14 -3.47 -2.38
N GLN A 132 -10.34 -3.00 -3.36
CA GLN A 132 -9.26 -2.06 -3.05
C GLN A 132 -9.76 -0.71 -2.55
N VAL A 133 -10.83 -0.17 -3.13
CA VAL A 133 -11.42 1.10 -2.62
C VAL A 133 -12.09 0.89 -1.26
N PHE A 134 -12.69 -0.27 -1.02
CA PHE A 134 -13.16 -0.66 0.32
C PHE A 134 -12.00 -0.72 1.33
N LEU A 135 -10.82 -1.21 0.95
CA LEU A 135 -9.66 -1.18 1.84
C LEU A 135 -9.31 0.26 2.27
N PHE A 136 -9.41 1.25 1.38
CA PHE A 136 -9.17 2.66 1.73
C PHE A 136 -10.09 3.12 2.86
N VAL A 137 -11.37 2.73 2.80
CA VAL A 137 -12.31 2.98 3.89
C VAL A 137 -11.88 2.19 5.13
N ALA A 138 -11.62 0.90 4.98
CA ALA A 138 -11.37 -0.02 6.09
C ALA A 138 -10.16 0.40 6.94
N PHE A 139 -9.00 0.71 6.34
CA PHE A 139 -7.82 1.09 7.10
C PHE A 139 -7.84 2.55 7.59
N THR A 140 -8.77 3.38 7.10
CA THR A 140 -9.05 4.72 7.66
C THR A 140 -10.16 4.72 8.73
N LEU A 141 -10.82 3.57 9.00
CA LEU A 141 -11.81 3.44 10.09
C LEU A 141 -11.28 3.83 11.48
N PRO A 142 -10.00 3.63 11.86
CA PRO A 142 -9.53 4.11 13.15
C PRO A 142 -9.61 5.64 13.27
N VAL A 143 -9.46 6.36 12.16
CA VAL A 143 -9.61 7.83 12.11
C VAL A 143 -11.09 8.22 12.27
N HIS A 144 -12.00 7.46 11.65
CA HIS A 144 -13.43 7.61 11.88
C HIS A 144 -13.80 7.43 13.37
N ALA A 145 -13.26 6.38 14.00
CA ALA A 145 -13.51 6.08 15.41
C ALA A 145 -13.03 7.23 16.32
N LEU A 146 -11.85 7.80 16.04
CA LEU A 146 -11.38 9.01 16.72
C LEU A 146 -12.31 10.20 16.51
N ALA A 147 -12.86 10.38 15.31
CA ALA A 147 -13.68 11.53 14.96
C ALA A 147 -15.09 11.54 15.56
N VAL A 148 -15.63 10.38 15.97
CA VAL A 148 -16.98 10.26 16.52
C VAL A 148 -17.03 9.92 18.01
N ASN A 149 -15.88 9.74 18.65
CA ASN A 149 -15.77 9.53 20.08
C ASN A 149 -15.04 10.71 20.73
N PRO A 150 -15.38 11.08 21.97
CA PRO A 150 -14.59 12.05 22.72
C PRO A 150 -13.14 11.59 22.84
N THR A 151 -12.19 12.49 22.60
CA THR A 151 -10.77 12.25 22.81
C THR A 151 -10.25 13.15 23.92
N ASP A 152 -9.28 12.65 24.70
CA ASP A 152 -8.52 13.48 25.66
C ASP A 152 -7.37 14.26 24.94
N GLY A 153 -7.45 14.42 23.62
CA GLY A 153 -6.39 14.96 22.79
C GLY A 153 -5.19 14.02 22.62
N ILE A 154 -3.99 14.60 22.59
CA ILE A 154 -2.73 13.87 22.31
C ILE A 154 -2.20 13.26 23.61
N THR A 155 -2.58 12.02 23.90
CA THR A 155 -2.07 11.26 25.05
C THR A 155 -0.64 10.75 24.81
N THR A 156 0.09 10.39 25.87
CA THR A 156 1.44 9.78 25.76
C THR A 156 1.43 8.51 24.91
N ARG A 157 0.38 7.67 25.03
CA ARG A 157 0.23 6.46 24.24
C ARG A 157 0.00 6.78 22.76
N PHE A 158 -0.86 7.76 22.47
CA PHE A 158 -1.06 8.24 21.10
C PHE A 158 0.27 8.75 20.51
N ALA A 159 1.01 9.59 21.24
CA ALA A 159 2.28 10.16 20.79
C ALA A 159 3.33 9.09 20.49
N LEU A 160 3.41 8.03 21.31
CA LEU A 160 4.29 6.88 21.05
C LEU A 160 4.01 6.26 19.67
N PHE A 161 2.75 5.98 19.35
CA PHE A 161 2.39 5.37 18.06
C PHE A 161 2.53 6.35 16.89
N ALA A 162 2.38 7.66 17.12
CA ALA A 162 2.70 8.68 16.11
C ALA A 162 4.21 8.71 15.79
N VAL A 163 5.08 8.56 16.79
CA VAL A 163 6.53 8.43 16.57
C VAL A 163 6.87 7.13 15.83
N LEU A 164 6.26 6.01 16.21
CA LEU A 164 6.45 4.73 15.52
C LEU A 164 5.97 4.79 14.07
N PHE A 165 4.87 5.51 13.78
CA PHE A 165 4.41 5.79 12.42
C PHE A 165 5.50 6.50 11.61
N LEU A 166 6.11 7.56 12.16
CA LEU A 166 7.16 8.31 11.47
C LEU A 166 8.40 7.44 11.20
N LEU A 167 8.78 6.58 12.16
CA LEU A 167 9.87 5.63 11.97
C LEU A 167 9.56 4.60 10.87
N ALA A 168 8.31 4.08 10.83
CA ALA A 168 7.85 3.19 9.77
C ALA A 168 7.85 3.88 8.39
N LEU A 169 7.42 5.14 8.33
CA LEU A 169 7.44 5.96 7.11
C LEU A 169 8.88 6.20 6.61
N ILE A 170 9.83 6.47 7.52
CA ILE A 170 11.25 6.60 7.19
C ILE A 170 11.79 5.26 6.67
N TRP A 171 11.50 4.15 7.36
CA TRP A 171 11.90 2.81 6.95
C TRP A 171 11.41 2.48 5.52
N GLU A 172 10.13 2.71 5.26
CA GLU A 172 9.53 2.51 3.94
C GLU A 172 10.19 3.38 2.86
N THR A 173 10.46 4.64 3.18
CA THR A 173 11.13 5.59 2.28
C THR A 173 12.53 5.13 1.92
N ILE A 174 13.31 4.65 2.89
CA ILE A 174 14.65 4.09 2.66
C ILE A 174 14.54 2.83 1.79
N ALA A 175 13.63 1.91 2.11
CA ALA A 175 13.43 0.67 1.36
C ALA A 175 13.12 0.96 -0.12
N ASP A 176 12.18 1.88 -0.37
CA ASP A 176 11.80 2.27 -1.73
C ASP A 176 12.91 3.01 -2.46
N GLU A 177 13.66 3.89 -1.80
CA GLU A 177 14.82 4.58 -2.40
C GLU A 177 15.88 3.58 -2.84
N GLN A 178 16.22 2.64 -1.95
CA GLN A 178 17.21 1.63 -2.29
C GLN A 178 16.72 0.73 -3.46
N GLN A 179 15.43 0.38 -3.50
CA GLN A 179 14.83 -0.40 -4.60
C GLN A 179 14.82 0.40 -5.91
N TRP A 180 14.46 1.67 -5.87
CA TRP A 180 14.42 2.55 -7.04
C TRP A 180 15.80 2.70 -7.68
N ARG A 181 16.85 2.98 -6.88
CA ARG A 181 18.24 3.06 -7.35
C ARG A 181 18.67 1.79 -8.08
N PHE A 182 18.38 0.64 -7.48
CA PHE A 182 18.70 -0.65 -8.09
C PHE A 182 17.99 -0.86 -9.43
N GLN A 183 16.69 -0.57 -9.52
CA GLN A 183 15.95 -0.76 -10.77
C GLN A 183 16.46 0.16 -11.88
N ASN A 184 16.81 1.42 -11.56
CA ASN A 184 17.39 2.35 -12.52
C ASN A 184 18.72 1.83 -13.08
N VAL A 185 19.61 1.40 -12.19
CA VAL A 185 20.90 0.83 -12.60
C VAL A 185 20.70 -0.44 -13.41
N LYS A 186 19.87 -1.37 -12.94
CA LYS A 186 19.55 -2.61 -13.64
C LYS A 186 19.04 -2.35 -15.05
N SER A 187 18.15 -1.36 -15.21
CA SER A 187 17.64 -0.92 -16.50
C SER A 187 18.75 -0.36 -17.41
N ALA A 188 19.61 0.51 -16.88
CA ALA A 188 20.73 1.10 -17.62
C ALA A 188 21.79 0.07 -18.06
N THR A 189 21.95 -1.02 -17.31
CA THR A 189 22.87 -2.13 -17.63
C THR A 189 22.27 -3.18 -18.56
N ARG A 190 20.97 -3.09 -18.88
CA ARG A 190 20.27 -4.11 -19.67
C ARG A 190 20.84 -4.14 -21.10
N GLY A 191 21.30 -5.32 -21.53
CA GLY A 191 21.93 -5.50 -22.85
C GLY A 191 23.41 -5.09 -22.93
N ARG A 192 24.05 -4.75 -21.80
CA ARG A 192 25.50 -4.49 -21.71
C ARG A 192 26.18 -5.48 -20.75
N PRO A 193 27.44 -5.87 -20.97
CA PRO A 193 28.19 -6.67 -19.99
C PRO A 193 28.28 -5.91 -18.66
N SER A 194 27.92 -6.55 -17.53
CA SER A 194 27.91 -5.91 -16.20
C SER A 194 29.25 -5.31 -15.76
N ALA A 195 30.36 -5.74 -16.37
CA ALA A 195 31.71 -5.22 -16.09
C ALA A 195 31.98 -3.81 -16.66
N ALA A 196 31.12 -3.29 -17.56
CA ALA A 196 31.38 -2.05 -18.29
C ALA A 196 30.83 -0.76 -17.63
N VAL A 197 30.12 -0.87 -16.51
CA VAL A 197 29.53 0.29 -15.82
C VAL A 197 30.08 0.36 -14.39
N PRO A 198 30.85 1.41 -14.03
CA PRO A 198 31.17 1.71 -12.64
C PRO A 198 29.87 2.08 -11.92
N ILE A 199 29.33 1.15 -11.13
CA ILE A 199 28.09 1.38 -10.37
C ILE A 199 28.47 1.72 -8.93
N THR A 200 28.61 3.02 -8.65
CA THR A 200 28.85 3.50 -7.29
C THR A 200 27.61 3.26 -6.41
N GLY A 201 27.81 2.63 -5.25
CA GLY A 201 26.77 2.49 -4.22
C GLY A 201 25.77 1.35 -4.43
N ILE A 202 25.96 0.46 -5.41
CA ILE A 202 25.15 -0.77 -5.55
C ILE A 202 26.07 -1.99 -5.64
N ASN A 203 25.67 -3.07 -4.96
CA ASN A 203 26.39 -4.32 -5.01
C ASN A 203 26.27 -4.96 -6.42
N GLN A 204 27.40 -5.18 -7.09
CA GLN A 204 27.45 -5.80 -8.41
C GLN A 204 26.83 -7.21 -8.45
N ALA A 205 26.89 -7.95 -7.33
CA ALA A 205 26.27 -9.25 -7.23
C ALA A 205 24.73 -9.16 -7.26
N ASP A 206 24.12 -8.08 -6.75
CA ASP A 206 22.67 -7.85 -6.86
C ASP A 206 22.27 -7.61 -8.33
N ILE A 207 23.09 -6.88 -9.08
CA ILE A 207 22.85 -6.63 -10.51
C ILE A 207 22.93 -7.92 -11.31
N ARG A 208 23.95 -8.76 -11.06
CA ARG A 208 24.08 -10.08 -11.72
C ARG A 208 22.92 -11.01 -11.41
N ARG A 209 22.50 -11.10 -10.15
CA ARG A 209 21.33 -11.89 -9.71
C ARG A 209 20.02 -11.37 -10.32
N GLY A 210 19.94 -10.08 -10.58
CA GLY A 210 18.72 -9.42 -11.06
C GLY A 210 17.74 -9.05 -9.94
N PHE A 211 18.10 -9.23 -8.66
CA PHE A 211 17.34 -8.79 -7.50
C PHE A 211 18.27 -8.39 -6.35
N ARG A 212 17.73 -7.64 -5.39
CA ARG A 212 18.51 -7.09 -4.28
C ARG A 212 18.54 -8.00 -3.08
N THR A 213 19.73 -8.14 -2.47
CA THR A 213 19.90 -8.85 -1.19
C THR A 213 20.70 -8.05 -0.17
N THR A 214 20.93 -6.76 -0.43
CA THR A 214 21.75 -5.85 0.39
C THR A 214 20.94 -4.69 0.98
N GLY A 215 21.49 -4.02 2.02
CA GLY A 215 20.79 -2.96 2.73
C GLY A 215 19.62 -3.51 3.54
N LEU A 216 18.45 -2.87 3.47
CA LEU A 216 17.25 -3.38 4.16
C LEU A 216 16.79 -4.74 3.60
N PHE A 217 17.11 -5.00 2.33
CA PHE A 217 16.80 -6.27 1.67
C PHE A 217 17.62 -7.44 2.24
N ARG A 218 18.64 -7.19 3.05
CA ARG A 218 19.33 -8.27 3.77
C ARG A 218 18.45 -8.90 4.87
N TYR A 219 17.53 -8.12 5.44
CA TYR A 219 16.74 -8.52 6.61
C TYR A 219 15.30 -8.88 6.26
N SER A 220 14.78 -8.37 5.15
CA SER A 220 13.44 -8.65 4.67
C SER A 220 13.45 -8.65 3.15
N ARG A 221 12.71 -9.55 2.50
CA ARG A 221 12.56 -9.55 1.03
C ARG A 221 11.67 -8.41 0.55
N HIS A 222 10.77 -7.94 1.41
CA HIS A 222 9.85 -6.83 1.15
C HIS A 222 9.88 -5.82 2.32
N PRO A 223 11.01 -5.12 2.54
CA PRO A 223 11.14 -4.20 3.68
C PRO A 223 10.20 -2.99 3.54
N ASN A 224 9.87 -2.57 2.32
CA ASN A 224 8.87 -1.53 2.06
C ASN A 224 7.45 -2.00 2.46
N TYR A 225 7.10 -3.27 2.23
CA TYR A 225 5.82 -3.83 2.67
C TYR A 225 5.69 -3.83 4.19
N PHE A 226 6.78 -4.08 4.91
CA PHE A 226 6.79 -3.96 6.36
C PHE A 226 6.51 -2.53 6.82
N GLY A 227 7.18 -1.54 6.23
CA GLY A 227 6.92 -0.12 6.54
C GLY A 227 5.46 0.26 6.31
N GLU A 228 4.91 -0.09 5.16
CA GLU A 228 3.51 0.15 4.80
C GLU A 228 2.54 -0.48 5.81
N LEU A 229 2.73 -1.76 6.18
CA LEU A 229 1.87 -2.40 7.18
C LEU A 229 2.01 -1.73 8.56
N MET A 230 3.22 -1.34 8.96
CA MET A 230 3.46 -0.67 10.24
C MET A 230 2.80 0.71 10.31
N VAL A 231 2.80 1.48 9.23
CA VAL A 231 2.08 2.76 9.12
C VAL A 231 0.60 2.58 9.49
N TRP A 232 -0.10 1.61 8.90
CA TRP A 232 -1.53 1.40 9.14
C TRP A 232 -1.84 0.75 10.49
N TRP A 233 -0.97 -0.15 10.97
CA TRP A 233 -1.06 -0.63 12.35
C TRP A 233 -0.84 0.49 13.37
N CYS A 234 0.07 1.43 13.12
CA CYS A 234 0.25 2.61 13.97
C CYS A 234 -0.98 3.52 13.96
N VAL A 235 -1.67 3.69 12.82
CA VAL A 235 -2.96 4.41 12.76
C VAL A 235 -4.00 3.75 13.66
N TYR A 236 -4.10 2.43 13.63
CA TYR A 236 -4.96 1.69 14.57
C TYR A 236 -4.54 1.90 16.03
N PHE A 237 -3.26 1.76 16.35
CA PHE A 237 -2.79 1.89 17.73
C PHE A 237 -2.78 3.33 18.26
N MET A 238 -2.72 4.35 17.41
CA MET A 238 -2.99 5.74 17.80
C MET A 238 -4.44 5.88 18.31
N MET A 239 -5.41 5.30 17.60
CA MET A 239 -6.79 5.24 18.05
C MET A 239 -6.93 4.49 19.39
N VAL A 240 -6.29 3.32 19.52
CA VAL A 240 -6.26 2.57 20.80
C VAL A 240 -5.64 3.41 21.93
N GLY A 241 -4.56 4.13 21.64
CA GLY A 241 -3.85 4.97 22.62
C GLY A 241 -4.69 6.15 23.11
N ALA A 242 -5.52 6.72 22.24
CA ALA A 242 -6.44 7.81 22.56
C ALA A 242 -7.71 7.33 23.27
N LEU A 243 -8.35 6.25 22.79
CA LEU A 243 -9.65 5.79 23.33
C LEU A 243 -9.53 4.73 24.44
N GLY A 244 -8.38 4.07 24.57
CA GLY A 244 -8.17 2.97 25.51
C GLY A 244 -8.83 1.64 25.14
N ILE A 245 -9.43 1.52 23.95
CA ILE A 245 -10.17 0.34 23.49
C ILE A 245 -9.30 -0.51 22.57
N VAL A 246 -8.69 -1.58 23.10
CA VAL A 246 -7.71 -2.40 22.36
C VAL A 246 -8.33 -3.27 21.26
N ALA A 247 -9.54 -3.78 21.46
CA ALA A 247 -10.22 -4.70 20.52
C ALA A 247 -11.32 -3.99 19.73
N HIS A 248 -11.00 -2.82 19.17
CA HIS A 248 -11.96 -2.02 18.40
C HIS A 248 -12.12 -2.58 16.97
N PRO A 249 -13.34 -2.71 16.42
CA PRO A 249 -13.58 -3.31 15.10
C PRO A 249 -12.92 -2.55 13.94
N SER A 250 -12.54 -1.29 14.14
CA SER A 250 -11.79 -0.51 13.13
C SER A 250 -10.41 -1.09 12.80
N GLY A 251 -9.90 -2.04 13.60
CA GLY A 251 -8.66 -2.78 13.29
C GLY A 251 -8.79 -3.71 12.08
N VAL A 252 -10.01 -3.97 11.61
CA VAL A 252 -10.26 -4.83 10.44
C VAL A 252 -9.51 -4.37 9.20
N GLY A 253 -9.33 -3.06 9.00
CA GLY A 253 -8.59 -2.53 7.87
C GLY A 253 -7.12 -2.93 7.85
N ALA A 254 -6.43 -2.84 8.99
CA ALA A 254 -5.02 -3.24 9.11
C ALA A 254 -4.86 -4.76 8.90
N VAL A 255 -5.81 -5.56 9.39
CA VAL A 255 -5.85 -7.01 9.17
C VAL A 255 -6.04 -7.35 7.70
N LEU A 256 -7.06 -6.76 7.05
CA LEU A 256 -7.33 -7.02 5.63
C LEU A 256 -6.18 -6.56 4.72
N LEU A 257 -5.56 -5.42 5.03
CA LEU A 257 -4.36 -4.96 4.33
C LEU A 257 -3.21 -5.96 4.49
N THR A 258 -3.00 -6.50 5.70
CA THR A 258 -2.00 -7.54 5.94
C THR A 258 -2.25 -8.78 5.08
N LEU A 259 -3.50 -9.24 4.98
CA LEU A 259 -3.88 -10.38 4.14
C LEU A 259 -3.66 -10.12 2.65
N LEU A 260 -4.00 -8.91 2.17
CA LEU A 260 -3.71 -8.49 0.80
C LEU A 260 -2.20 -8.56 0.52
N PHE A 261 -1.37 -8.08 1.44
CA PHE A 261 0.08 -8.06 1.29
C PHE A 261 0.69 -9.47 1.29
N ILE A 262 0.13 -10.42 2.06
CA ILE A 262 0.52 -11.83 1.97
C ILE A 262 0.24 -12.38 0.57
N GLY A 263 -0.95 -12.13 0.02
CA GLY A 263 -1.32 -12.53 -1.34
C GLY A 263 -0.41 -11.89 -2.41
N SER A 264 -0.20 -10.57 -2.31
CA SER A 264 0.68 -9.80 -3.18
C SER A 264 2.13 -10.30 -3.14
N THR A 265 2.65 -10.61 -1.95
CA THR A 265 4.00 -11.18 -1.77
C THR A 265 4.12 -12.51 -2.51
N ARG A 266 3.20 -13.45 -2.30
CA ARG A 266 3.22 -14.75 -3.00
C ARG A 266 3.16 -14.59 -4.52
N PHE A 267 2.28 -13.71 -5.00
CA PHE A 267 2.11 -13.48 -6.43
C PHE A 267 3.36 -12.85 -7.06
N THR A 268 3.86 -11.76 -6.48
CA THR A 268 5.04 -11.05 -6.97
C THR A 268 6.30 -11.92 -6.92
N GLU A 269 6.51 -12.69 -5.85
CA GLU A 269 7.63 -13.64 -5.77
C GLU A 269 7.51 -14.78 -6.78
N SER A 270 6.30 -15.26 -7.12
CA SER A 270 6.12 -16.25 -8.20
C SER A 270 6.59 -15.73 -9.56
N ILE A 271 6.40 -14.43 -9.83
CA ILE A 271 6.87 -13.77 -11.05
C ILE A 271 8.39 -13.58 -11.01
N THR A 272 8.95 -13.26 -9.84
CA THR A 272 10.40 -13.14 -9.67
C THR A 272 11.09 -14.49 -9.88
N LEU A 273 10.56 -15.56 -9.29
CA LEU A 273 11.09 -16.93 -9.43
C LEU A 273 11.10 -17.43 -10.87
N SER A 274 10.09 -17.08 -11.68
CA SER A 274 10.06 -17.49 -13.09
C SER A 274 11.14 -16.80 -13.93
N ARG A 275 11.73 -15.71 -13.43
CA ARG A 275 12.81 -14.95 -14.11
C ARG A 275 14.18 -15.19 -13.50
N TYR A 276 14.25 -15.42 -12.19
CA TYR A 276 15.47 -15.52 -11.41
C TYR A 276 15.42 -16.76 -10.49
N PRO A 277 15.84 -17.94 -10.96
CA PRO A 277 15.78 -19.18 -10.17
C PRO A 277 16.55 -19.10 -8.84
N GLU A 278 17.67 -18.36 -8.80
CA GLU A 278 18.47 -18.09 -7.59
C GLU A 278 17.67 -17.38 -6.47
N TYR A 279 16.52 -16.76 -6.80
CA TYR A 279 15.65 -16.13 -5.81
C TYR A 279 15.11 -17.14 -4.78
N ARG A 280 15.07 -18.44 -5.12
CA ARG A 280 14.66 -19.50 -4.19
C ARG A 280 15.57 -19.56 -2.95
N THR A 281 16.88 -19.48 -3.13
CA THR A 281 17.84 -19.48 -2.00
C THR A 281 17.63 -18.26 -1.12
N TYR A 282 17.32 -17.11 -1.72
CA TYR A 282 16.97 -15.89 -0.98
C TYR A 282 15.65 -16.02 -0.19
N GLN A 283 14.66 -16.74 -0.72
CA GLN A 283 13.41 -17.04 0.00
C GLN A 283 13.61 -17.93 1.24
N ILE A 284 14.58 -18.84 1.20
CA ILE A 284 14.88 -19.75 2.32
C ILE A 284 15.64 -19.01 3.43
N THR A 285 16.56 -18.14 3.05
CA THR A 285 17.51 -17.49 3.97
C THR A 285 16.97 -16.22 4.61
N THR A 286 16.15 -15.45 3.90
CA THR A 286 15.75 -14.10 4.33
C THR A 286 14.27 -14.06 4.65
N SER A 287 13.85 -13.36 5.71
CA SER A 287 12.43 -13.23 6.06
C SER A 287 11.62 -12.51 4.96
N ALA A 288 10.33 -12.86 4.80
CA ALA A 288 9.51 -12.28 3.73
C ALA A 288 9.19 -10.80 3.96
N ILE A 289 8.49 -10.47 5.05
CA ILE A 289 8.01 -9.11 5.35
C ILE A 289 8.67 -8.60 6.63
N VAL A 290 8.47 -9.27 7.77
CA VAL A 290 9.02 -8.84 9.07
C VAL A 290 10.54 -8.95 9.06
N PRO A 291 11.30 -7.84 9.25
CA PRO A 291 12.75 -7.86 9.22
C PRO A 291 13.34 -8.82 10.26
N TRP A 292 14.25 -9.70 9.83
CA TRP A 292 14.94 -10.66 10.69
C TRP A 292 16.35 -10.94 10.15
N PRO A 293 17.35 -11.24 11.01
CA PRO A 293 18.65 -11.69 10.54
C PRO A 293 18.55 -12.89 9.59
N PRO A 294 19.32 -12.91 8.48
CA PRO A 294 19.27 -14.01 7.52
C PRO A 294 19.80 -15.32 8.16
N ARG A 295 19.21 -16.44 7.76
CA ARG A 295 19.65 -17.79 8.13
C ARG A 295 20.92 -18.16 7.38
N ALA A 296 21.81 -18.92 8.03
CA ALA A 296 22.92 -19.56 7.36
C ALA A 296 22.38 -20.59 6.35
N VAL A 297 23.07 -20.73 5.21
CA VAL A 297 22.86 -21.86 4.30
C VAL A 297 23.85 -22.92 4.72
N ASP A 298 23.37 -24.05 5.22
CA ASP A 298 24.22 -25.23 5.42
C ASP A 298 24.55 -25.78 4.04
N GLU A 299 25.80 -25.65 3.59
CA GLU A 299 26.27 -26.06 2.26
C GLU A 299 26.03 -27.57 1.98
N GLU A 300 25.86 -28.39 3.01
CA GLU A 300 25.56 -29.83 2.90
C GLU A 300 24.15 -30.13 2.35
N ALA A 301 23.18 -29.24 2.51
CA ALA A 301 21.81 -29.45 2.02
C ALA A 301 21.68 -29.23 0.50
N GLU A 302 22.58 -28.44 -0.09
CA GLU A 302 22.56 -28.14 -1.54
C GLU A 302 23.11 -29.32 -2.37
N MET A 303 24.07 -30.09 -1.82
CA MET A 303 24.58 -31.31 -2.46
C MET A 303 23.61 -32.50 -2.41
N THR A 304 22.74 -32.58 -1.40
CA THR A 304 21.81 -33.71 -1.23
C THR A 304 20.51 -33.55 -2.02
N GLY A 305 20.08 -32.32 -2.32
CA GLY A 305 18.86 -32.03 -3.09
C GLY A 305 18.96 -32.28 -4.60
N SER A 306 20.18 -32.36 -5.15
CA SER A 306 20.41 -32.64 -6.58
C SER A 306 20.38 -34.14 -6.94
N GLY A 307 20.36 -35.03 -5.95
CA GLY A 307 20.47 -36.49 -6.17
C GLY A 307 19.14 -37.25 -6.24
N ALA A 308 18.00 -36.62 -5.91
CA ALA A 308 16.72 -37.31 -5.72
C ALA A 308 15.76 -37.23 -6.92
N ALA A 309 16.27 -36.96 -8.13
CA ALA A 309 15.49 -36.92 -9.37
C ALA A 309 15.98 -37.95 -10.40
N THR A 310 16.26 -39.18 -9.96
CA THR A 310 16.37 -40.36 -10.85
C THR A 310 16.14 -41.62 -10.03
N THR A 311 14.87 -42.01 -9.86
CA THR A 311 14.35 -43.39 -9.86
C THR A 311 12.84 -43.33 -9.94
#